data_AF-A0A0F9M9X2-F1
#
_entry.id   AF-A0A0F9M9X2-F1
#
_cell.length_a   1.000
_cell.length_b   1.000
_cell.length_c   1.000
_cell.angle_alpha   90.00
_cell.angle_beta   90.00
_cell.angle_gamma   90.00
#
_symmetry.space_group_name_H-M   'P 1'
#
loop_
_entity.id
_entity.type
_entity.pdbx_description
1 polymer ?
#
loop_
_entity_poly.entity_id
_entity_poly.type
_entity_poly.pdbx_seq_one_letter_code
_entity_poly.pdbx_strand_id
1 'polypeptide(L)' 'MNNTYQIKNLHTQKVISKIYTSRKRANNRMDKLNNEYGAYKYTVVVKYNQEAISCDK' A
#
# COMPACT_ATOMS: atom_id res chain seq x y z
N MET A 1 -7.62 -1.14 15.54
CA MET A 1 -6.66 -1.55 14.48
C MET A 1 -6.61 -0.44 13.44
N ASN A 2 -5.47 0.26 13.31
CA ASN A 2 -5.31 1.29 12.29
C ASN A 2 -4.82 0.63 11.00
N ASN A 3 -5.69 0.60 9.98
CA ASN A 3 -5.32 0.09 8.66
C ASN A 3 -4.43 1.12 7.96
N THR A 4 -3.27 0.68 7.50
CA THR A 4 -2.39 1.49 6.68
C THR A 4 -2.36 0.96 5.24
N TYR A 5 -2.06 1.83 4.29
CA TYR A 5 -2.13 1.54 2.87
C TYR A 5 -0.81 1.88 2.20
N GLN A 6 -0.32 1.01 1.33
CA GLN A 6 0.89 1.24 0.53
C GLN A 6 0.62 0.86 -0.92
N ILE A 7 1.45 1.34 -1.83
CA ILE A 7 1.37 1.03 -3.26
C ILE A 7 2.50 0.08 -3.61
N LYS A 8 2.12 -1.07 -4.17
CA LYS A 8 3.01 -2.12 -4.65
C LYS A 8 3.03 -2.11 -6.17
N ASN A 9 4.22 -2.21 -6.76
CA ASN A 9 4.37 -2.49 -8.19
C ASN A 9 4.11 -3.99 -8.42
N LEU A 10 3.18 -4.34 -9.29
CA LEU A 10 2.80 -5.73 -9.56
C LEU A 10 3.88 -6.51 -10.30
N HIS A 11 4.70 -5.84 -11.12
CA HIS A 11 5.77 -6.48 -11.88
C HIS A 11 6.98 -6.81 -11.01
N THR A 12 7.45 -5.85 -10.22
CA THR A 12 8.66 -6.04 -9.37
C THR A 12 8.35 -6.54 -7.97
N GLN A 13 7.07 -6.56 -7.60
CA GLN A 13 6.60 -6.82 -6.24
C GLN A 13 7.13 -5.88 -5.15
N LYS A 14 7.79 -4.76 -5.53
CA LYS A 14 8.33 -3.80 -4.58
C LYS A 14 7.27 -2.79 -4.16
N VAL A 15 7.30 -2.42 -2.89
CA VAL A 15 6.55 -1.27 -2.38
C VAL A 15 7.32 -0.01 -2.76
N ILE A 16 6.64 0.93 -3.42
CA ILE A 16 7.26 2.15 -3.96
C ILE A 16 6.77 3.42 -3.27
N SER A 17 5.71 3.32 -2.47
CA SER A 17 5.13 4.48 -1.79
C SER A 17 5.41 4.49 -0.29
N LYS A 18 5.31 5.70 0.26
CA LYS A 18 5.15 5.91 1.70
C LYS A 18 3.85 5.24 2.20
N ILE A 19 3.77 5.07 3.52
CA ILE A 19 2.57 4.59 4.20
C ILE A 19 1.50 5.68 4.18
N TYR A 20 0.30 5.33 3.73
CA TYR A 20 -0.88 6.18 3.77
C TYR A 20 -1.83 5.69 4.86
N THR A 21 -2.39 6.61 5.63
CA THR A 21 -3.46 6.30 6.60
C THR A 21 -4.86 6.29 5.97
N SER A 22 -4.99 6.80 4.74
CA SER A 22 -6.26 6.89 4.00
C SER A 22 -6.20 6.09 2.70
N ARG A 23 -7.16 5.18 2.53
CA ARG A 23 -7.33 4.39 1.30
C ARG A 23 -7.53 5.27 0.07
N LYS A 24 -8.34 6.33 0.20
CA LYS A 24 -8.64 7.26 -0.90
C LYS A 24 -7.39 7.95 -1.43
N ARG A 25 -6.49 8.36 -0.52
CA ARG A 25 -5.20 8.97 -0.91
C ARG A 25 -4.27 7.98 -1.61
N ALA A 26 -4.21 6.75 -1.13
CA ALA A 26 -3.43 5.68 -1.75
C ALA A 26 -3.94 5.35 -3.16
N ASN A 27 -5.26 5.21 -3.34
CA ASN A 27 -5.88 4.97 -4.64
C ASN A 27 -5.59 6.10 -5.62
N ASN A 28 -5.82 7.36 -5.23
CA ASN A 28 -5.54 8.50 -6.11
C ASN A 28 -4.07 8.55 -6.56
N ARG A 29 -3.11 8.15 -5.71
CA ARG A 29 -1.70 8.09 -6.11
C ARG A 29 -1.43 6.89 -7.02
N MET A 30 -2.03 5.74 -6.75
CA MET A 30 -1.95 4.56 -7.61
C MET A 30 -2.52 4.84 -9.00
N ASP A 31 -3.68 5.50 -9.10
CA ASP A 31 -4.29 5.90 -10.37
C ASP A 31 -3.36 6.81 -11.18
N LYS A 32 -2.75 7.81 -10.52
CA LYS A 32 -1.74 8.66 -11.18
C LYS A 32 -0.56 7.85 -11.71
N LEU A 33 -0.04 6.91 -10.93
CA LEU A 33 1.09 6.08 -11.33
C LEU A 33 0.72 5.13 -12.50
N ASN A 34 -0.49 4.58 -12.48
CA ASN A 34 -1.02 3.77 -13.58
C ASN A 34 -1.19 4.62 -14.86
N ASN A 35 -1.63 5.86 -14.74
CA ASN A 35 -1.74 6.76 -15.89
C ASN A 35 -0.36 7.19 -16.44
N GLU A 36 0.66 7.32 -15.58
CA GLU A 36 1.98 7.83 -15.97
C GLU A 36 2.90 6.74 -16.55
N TYR A 37 2.92 5.53 -15.96
CA TYR A 37 3.89 4.47 -16.33
C TYR A 37 3.26 3.24 -16.99
N GLY A 38 1.93 3.25 -17.19
CA GLY A 38 1.17 2.18 -17.83
C GLY A 38 0.08 1.62 -16.91
N ALA A 39 -1.12 1.44 -17.48
CA ALA A 39 -2.29 1.00 -16.75
C ALA A 39 -2.04 -0.35 -16.06
N TYR A 40 -2.61 -0.53 -14.87
CA TYR A 40 -2.56 -1.77 -14.07
C TYR A 40 -1.16 -2.25 -13.66
N LYS A 41 -0.14 -1.37 -13.63
CA LYS A 41 1.17 -1.71 -13.06
C LYS A 41 1.21 -1.65 -11.54
N TYR A 42 0.34 -0.87 -10.92
CA TYR A 42 0.38 -0.60 -9.49
C TYR A 42 -0.93 -0.97 -8.81
N THR A 43 -0.82 -1.45 -7.57
CA THR A 43 -1.96 -1.81 -6.72
C THR A 43 -1.78 -1.28 -5.30
N VAL A 44 -2.89 -1.05 -4.61
CA VAL A 44 -2.89 -0.66 -3.19
C VAL A 44 -3.00 -1.90 -2.31
N VAL A 45 -2.04 -2.05 -1.40
CA VAL A 45 -2.01 -3.11 -0.39
C VAL A 45 -2.33 -2.54 0.99
N VAL A 46 -3.11 -3.30 1.76
CA VAL A 46 -3.44 -2.96 3.15
C VAL A 46 -2.40 -3.62 4.06
N LYS A 47 -1.75 -2.82 4.91
CA LYS A 47 -0.96 -3.31 6.02
C LYS A 47 -1.72 -3.09 7.32
N TYR A 48 -1.93 -4.18 8.03
CA TYR A 48 -2.34 -4.14 9.42
C TYR A 48 -1.08 -3.88 10.25
N ASN A 49 -1.05 -2.77 11.00
CA ASN A 49 -0.02 -2.61 12.02
C ASN A 49 -0.32 -3.66 13.09
N GLN A 50 0.44 -4.76 13.04
CA GLN A 50 0.40 -5.81 14.05
C GLN A 50 1.23 -5.31 15.24
N GLU A 51 0.67 -4.38 16.00
CA GLU A 51 1.19 -4.08 17.33
C GLU A 51 0.83 -5.25 18.25
N ALA A 52 1.87 -5.94 18.72
CA ALA A 52 1.92 -6.85 19.86
C ALA A 52 0.92 -8.02 19.87
N ILE A 53 1.35 -9.16 19.32
CA ILE A 53 1.19 -10.42 20.06
C ILE A 53 2.60 -10.85 20.46
N SER A 54 3.18 -10.11 21.42
CA SER A 54 4.12 -10.74 22.35
C SER A 54 3.25 -11.57 23.27
N CYS A 55 3.02 -12.84 22.91
CA CYS A 55 2.64 -13.81 23.93
C CYS A 55 3.93 -14.17 24.65
N ASP A 56 4.23 -13.42 25.72
CA ASP A 56 4.98 -13.96 26.85
C ASP A 56 4.29 -15.26 27.28
N LYS A 57 5.02 -16.36 27.20
CA LYS A 57 4.76 -17.60 27.93
C LYS A 57 6.07 -18.16 28.44
#